data_AF-A0AAW8CLI4-F1
#
_entry.id   AF-A0AAW8CLI4-F1
#
_cell.length_a   1.000
_cell.length_b   1.000
_cell.length_c   1.000
_cell.angle_alpha   90.00
_cell.angle_beta   90.00
_cell.angle_gamma   90.00
#
_symmetry.space_group_name_H-M   'P 1'
#
loop_
_entity.id
_entity.type
_entity.pdbx_description
1 polymer ?
#
loop_
_entity_poly.entity_id
_entity_poly.type
_entity_poly.pdbx_seq_one_letter_code
_entity_poly.pdbx_strand_id
1 'polypeptide(L)'
;MTRQTMDTDSWATPFWVICFAEVYFLNCNILNNKGFGLDAAASEFNRKCKKFISKEENALNVDWTSKSKRIWCNPPYSNPLPFIEKAITESEKGAKVVMLLNVDNSTKWFAKCVQHANKIVFVTESRIPFLHSETGLETKGARRPQMFVFFDKTKREKLSTDYVPLNEIRQIAHYRT
;
A
#
# COMPACT_ATOMS: atom_id res chain seq x y z
N MET A 1 32.73 -6.26 -14.71
CA MET A 1 31.92 -5.76 -13.58
C MET A 1 30.50 -6.25 -13.77
N THR A 2 30.08 -7.23 -12.98
CA THR A 2 28.71 -7.74 -12.98
C THR A 2 27.78 -6.61 -12.59
N ARG A 3 26.86 -6.26 -13.50
CA ARG A 3 25.77 -5.31 -13.23
C ARG A 3 24.94 -5.94 -12.11
N GLN A 4 25.12 -5.51 -10.86
CA GLN A 4 24.21 -5.90 -9.78
C GLN A 4 22.81 -5.53 -10.25
N THR A 5 21.97 -6.53 -10.46
CA THR A 5 20.56 -6.31 -10.75
C THR A 5 19.98 -5.59 -9.54
N MET A 6 19.60 -4.32 -9.74
CA MET A 6 19.09 -3.47 -8.67
C MET A 6 17.82 -4.10 -8.07
N ASP A 7 17.79 -4.22 -6.75
CA ASP A 7 16.64 -4.77 -6.05
C ASP A 7 15.48 -3.75 -6.04
N THR A 8 14.60 -3.84 -7.04
CA THR A 8 13.43 -2.97 -7.17
C THR A 8 12.41 -3.17 -6.06
N ASP A 9 12.46 -4.30 -5.33
CA ASP A 9 11.56 -4.54 -4.20
C ASP A 9 11.91 -3.64 -2.99
N SER A 10 13.07 -2.97 -3.01
CA SER A 10 13.50 -2.00 -1.99
C SER A 10 13.02 -0.57 -2.22
N TRP A 11 12.43 -0.26 -3.38
CA TRP A 11 12.00 1.10 -3.74
C TRP A 11 10.93 1.64 -2.79
N ALA A 12 11.05 2.91 -2.43
CA ALA A 12 10.15 3.52 -1.45
C ALA A 12 8.93 4.16 -2.12
N THR A 13 7.78 4.08 -1.45
CA THR A 13 6.58 4.82 -1.84
C THR A 13 6.78 6.33 -1.58
N PRO A 14 6.45 7.24 -2.51
CA PRO A 14 6.44 8.68 -2.22
C PRO A 14 5.48 9.04 -1.09
N PHE A 15 5.80 10.05 -0.27
CA PHE A 15 4.98 10.36 0.90
C PHE A 15 3.57 10.86 0.54
N TRP A 16 3.42 11.57 -0.59
CA TRP A 16 2.10 12.01 -1.06
C TRP A 16 1.15 10.84 -1.37
N VAL A 17 1.67 9.67 -1.75
CA VAL A 17 0.85 8.47 -2.00
C VAL A 17 0.23 7.94 -0.71
N ILE A 18 1.00 7.91 0.39
CA ILE A 18 0.46 7.48 1.68
C ILE A 18 -0.51 8.53 2.22
N CYS A 19 -0.22 9.83 2.06
CA CYS A 19 -1.14 10.89 2.44
C CYS A 19 -2.49 10.77 1.73
N PHE A 20 -2.48 10.54 0.41
CA PHE A 20 -3.70 10.21 -0.34
C PHE A 20 -4.44 9.03 0.29
N ALA A 21 -3.75 7.91 0.52
CA ALA A 21 -4.39 6.72 1.05
C ALA A 21 -5.02 6.96 2.44
N GLU A 22 -4.39 7.78 3.28
CA GLU A 22 -4.96 8.10 4.59
C GLU A 22 -6.17 9.03 4.51
N VAL A 23 -6.16 10.00 3.58
CA VAL A 23 -7.34 10.85 3.32
C VAL A 23 -8.47 10.01 2.76
N TYR A 24 -8.18 9.25 1.70
CA TYR A 24 -9.17 8.55 0.89
C TYR A 24 -9.81 7.35 1.59
N PHE A 25 -9.01 6.53 2.29
CA PHE A 25 -9.50 5.28 2.89
C PHE A 25 -9.79 5.41 4.39
N LEU A 26 -9.14 6.35 5.09
CA LEU A 26 -9.21 6.45 6.55
C LEU A 26 -9.93 7.72 7.03
N ASN A 27 -10.41 8.56 6.11
CA ASN A 27 -11.00 9.88 6.39
C ASN A 27 -10.10 10.72 7.30
N CYS A 28 -8.79 10.61 7.12
CA CYS A 28 -7.84 11.36 7.90
C CYS A 28 -7.65 12.75 7.30
N ASN A 29 -7.61 13.76 8.16
CA ASN A 29 -7.40 15.15 7.78
C ASN A 29 -6.59 15.86 8.88
N ILE A 30 -6.30 17.15 8.67
CA ILE A 30 -5.52 17.97 9.61
C ILE A 30 -6.11 18.02 11.03
N LEU A 31 -7.44 17.87 11.16
CA LEU A 31 -8.14 17.93 12.45
C LEU A 31 -8.11 16.59 13.21
N ASN A 32 -8.02 15.47 12.50
CA ASN A 32 -8.16 14.12 13.07
C ASN A 32 -7.00 13.21 12.62
N ASN A 33 -5.75 13.68 12.83
CA ASN A 33 -4.46 13.10 12.42
C ASN A 33 -4.21 11.62 12.87
N LYS A 34 -5.11 10.72 12.50
CA LYS A 34 -5.12 9.29 12.76
C LYS A 34 -4.72 8.58 11.49
N GLY A 35 -3.47 8.78 11.09
CA GLY A 35 -2.87 8.11 9.95
C GLY A 35 -2.72 6.60 10.08
N PHE A 36 -1.96 6.03 9.16
CA PHE A 36 -1.43 4.69 9.35
C PHE A 36 -0.50 4.67 10.57
N GLY A 37 -0.67 3.63 11.39
CA GLY A 37 0.18 3.42 12.56
C GLY A 37 1.25 2.36 12.35
N LEU A 38 1.22 1.65 11.22
CA LEU A 38 2.15 0.57 10.87
C LEU A 38 2.40 0.54 9.36
N ASP A 39 3.66 0.41 8.98
CA ASP A 39 4.09 -0.01 7.65
C ASP A 39 4.50 -1.49 7.68
N ALA A 40 3.69 -2.36 7.10
CA ALA A 40 3.83 -3.80 7.27
C ALA A 40 4.90 -4.44 6.37
N ALA A 41 5.49 -3.70 5.43
CA ALA A 41 6.50 -4.23 4.52
C ALA A 41 7.53 -3.14 4.19
N ALA A 42 8.46 -2.91 5.11
CA ALA A 42 9.41 -1.81 4.99
C ALA A 42 10.77 -2.13 5.61
N SER A 43 11.72 -1.22 5.44
CA SER A 43 12.99 -1.13 6.14
C SER A 43 13.09 0.23 6.84
N GLU A 44 14.14 0.44 7.64
CA GLU A 44 14.37 1.75 8.28
C GLU A 44 14.45 2.89 7.25
N PHE A 45 14.95 2.60 6.04
CA PHE A 45 15.17 3.60 5.00
C PHE A 45 13.91 3.93 4.19
N ASN A 46 13.01 2.96 3.98
CA ASN A 46 11.85 3.15 3.11
C ASN A 46 10.50 3.22 3.84
N ARG A 47 10.49 3.05 5.17
CA ARG A 47 9.27 3.10 5.99
C ARG A 47 8.48 4.39 5.79
N LYS A 48 7.16 4.27 5.78
CA LYS A 48 6.22 5.41 5.77
C LYS A 48 5.62 5.70 7.15
N CYS A 49 5.80 4.79 8.10
CA CYS A 49 5.31 4.91 9.48
C CYS A 49 6.48 4.89 10.49
N LYS A 50 6.23 5.35 11.72
CA LYS A 50 7.21 5.21 12.82
C LYS A 50 7.39 3.74 13.21
N LYS A 51 6.30 2.98 13.29
CA LYS A 51 6.35 1.51 13.45
C LYS A 51 6.35 0.88 12.07
N PHE A 52 7.21 -0.11 11.87
CA PHE A 52 7.24 -0.92 10.66
C PHE A 52 7.56 -2.37 11.00
N ILE A 53 7.46 -3.25 10.00
CA ILE A 53 7.96 -4.63 10.08
C ILE A 53 9.05 -4.81 9.03
N SER A 54 10.24 -5.18 9.49
CA SER A 54 11.39 -5.41 8.61
C SER A 54 11.31 -6.76 7.87
N LYS A 55 12.17 -6.93 6.86
CA LYS A 55 12.33 -8.22 6.17
C LYS A 55 12.74 -9.33 7.14
N GLU A 56 13.60 -9.00 8.10
CA GLU A 56 14.11 -9.90 9.14
C GLU A 56 13.02 -10.28 10.15
N GLU A 57 12.18 -9.32 10.56
CA GLU A 57 11.02 -9.58 11.43
C GLU A 57 9.95 -10.45 10.74
N ASN A 58 9.92 -10.45 9.40
CA ASN A 58 8.98 -11.19 8.57
C ASN A 58 7.50 -10.93 8.92
N ALA A 59 6.89 -10.01 8.18
CA ALA A 59 5.49 -9.62 8.35
C ALA A 59 4.48 -10.76 8.31
N LEU A 60 4.79 -11.91 7.70
CA LEU A 60 3.88 -13.06 7.64
C LEU A 60 3.72 -13.74 9.01
N ASN A 61 4.74 -13.63 9.88
CA ASN A 61 4.79 -14.27 11.20
C ASN A 61 4.43 -13.32 12.36
N VAL A 62 4.18 -12.05 12.08
CA VAL A 62 3.87 -11.03 13.08
C VAL A 62 2.36 -10.76 13.10
N ASP A 63 1.75 -10.63 14.28
CA ASP A 63 0.39 -10.10 14.40
C ASP A 63 0.40 -8.59 14.18
N TRP A 64 -0.12 -8.12 13.04
CA TRP A 64 -0.07 -6.69 12.70
C TRP A 64 -0.96 -5.88 13.62
N THR A 65 -2.09 -6.47 14.06
CA THR A 65 -3.02 -5.78 14.97
C THR A 65 -2.46 -5.47 16.35
N SER A 66 -1.44 -6.20 16.81
CA SER A 66 -0.68 -5.87 18.03
C SER A 66 0.09 -4.55 17.90
N LYS A 67 0.48 -4.15 16.69
CA LYS A 67 1.26 -2.93 16.43
C LYS A 67 0.35 -1.73 16.09
N SER A 68 -0.71 -1.93 15.29
CA SER A 68 -1.67 -0.90 14.88
C SER A 68 -2.98 -1.49 14.33
N LYS A 69 -4.09 -0.75 14.43
CA LYS A 69 -5.36 -1.07 13.72
C LYS A 69 -5.48 -0.40 12.34
N ARG A 70 -4.57 0.50 11.97
CA ARG A 70 -4.51 1.17 10.65
C ARG A 70 -3.16 0.84 10.03
N ILE A 71 -3.16 0.08 8.94
CA ILE A 71 -1.97 -0.57 8.40
C ILE A 71 -1.80 -0.21 6.92
N TRP A 72 -0.61 0.26 6.59
CA TRP A 72 -0.12 0.42 5.23
C TRP A 72 0.71 -0.80 4.84
N CYS A 73 0.58 -1.27 3.60
CA CYS A 73 1.42 -2.34 3.08
C CYS A 73 1.76 -2.11 1.60
N ASN A 74 3.04 -1.90 1.30
CA ASN A 74 3.57 -1.96 -0.06
C ASN A 74 4.49 -3.18 -0.18
N PRO A 75 3.96 -4.39 -0.42
CA PRO A 75 4.73 -5.63 -0.37
C PRO A 75 5.72 -5.74 -1.55
N PRO A 76 6.72 -6.63 -1.48
CA PRO A 76 7.53 -6.99 -2.64
C PRO A 76 6.63 -7.51 -3.77
N TYR A 77 6.73 -6.90 -4.96
CA TYR A 77 5.83 -7.20 -6.08
C TYR A 77 6.16 -8.52 -6.78
N SER A 78 7.32 -9.09 -6.50
CA SER A 78 7.74 -10.42 -6.94
C SER A 78 6.87 -11.55 -6.34
N ASN A 79 6.31 -11.37 -5.14
CA ASN A 79 5.45 -12.36 -4.48
C ASN A 79 4.40 -11.72 -3.55
N PRO A 80 3.36 -11.05 -4.09
CA PRO A 80 2.40 -10.30 -3.28
C PRO A 80 1.35 -11.18 -2.59
N LEU A 81 1.13 -12.42 -3.08
CA LEU A 81 0.04 -13.29 -2.62
C LEU A 81 0.04 -13.54 -1.09
N PRO A 82 1.17 -13.91 -0.44
CA PRO A 82 1.19 -14.14 1.00
C PRO A 82 0.83 -12.89 1.81
N PHE A 83 1.24 -11.70 1.35
CA PHE A 83 0.90 -10.44 2.00
C PHE A 83 -0.59 -10.09 1.85
N ILE A 84 -1.21 -10.44 0.72
CA ILE A 84 -2.65 -10.26 0.51
C ILE A 84 -3.44 -11.18 1.44
N GLU A 85 -3.06 -12.45 1.56
CA GLU A 85 -3.70 -13.39 2.49
C GLU A 85 -3.52 -12.95 3.96
N LYS A 86 -2.34 -12.41 4.28
CA LYS A 86 -2.08 -11.80 5.58
C LYS A 86 -2.94 -10.57 5.82
N ALA A 87 -3.06 -9.66 4.85
CA ALA A 87 -3.91 -8.47 4.96
C ALA A 87 -5.39 -8.84 5.19
N ILE A 88 -5.90 -9.86 4.48
CA ILE A 88 -7.25 -10.40 4.70
C ILE A 88 -7.39 -10.89 6.15
N THR A 89 -6.47 -11.74 6.61
CA THR A 89 -6.48 -12.29 7.98
C THR A 89 -6.44 -11.18 9.05
N GLU A 90 -5.56 -10.19 8.87
CA GLU A 90 -5.44 -9.07 9.81
C GLU A 90 -6.67 -8.16 9.79
N SER A 91 -7.33 -8.00 8.63
CA SER A 91 -8.59 -7.28 8.55
C SER A 91 -9.71 -7.97 9.34
N GLU A 92 -9.76 -9.30 9.37
CA GLU A 92 -10.76 -10.07 10.12
C GLU A 92 -10.60 -9.92 11.65
N LYS A 93 -9.37 -9.61 12.10
CA LYS A 93 -9.03 -9.19 13.47
C LYS A 93 -9.36 -7.71 13.77
N GLY A 94 -10.01 -7.03 12.84
CA GLY A 94 -10.47 -5.64 12.95
C GLY A 94 -9.43 -4.60 12.53
N ALA A 95 -8.40 -4.96 11.75
CA ALA A 95 -7.54 -3.97 11.11
C ALA A 95 -8.21 -3.33 9.90
N LYS A 96 -7.83 -2.08 9.64
CA LYS A 96 -8.00 -1.42 8.34
C LYS A 96 -6.66 -1.51 7.60
N VAL A 97 -6.63 -2.26 6.50
CA VAL A 97 -5.41 -2.49 5.72
C VAL A 97 -5.56 -1.87 4.35
N VAL A 98 -4.65 -0.98 3.98
CA VAL A 98 -4.51 -0.47 2.61
C VAL A 98 -3.22 -1.02 2.02
N MET A 99 -3.36 -1.70 0.88
CA MET A 99 -2.24 -2.22 0.12
C MET A 99 -2.03 -1.41 -1.16
N LEU A 100 -0.77 -1.21 -1.55
CA LEU A 100 -0.41 -0.74 -2.89
C LEU A 100 0.13 -1.90 -3.70
N LEU A 101 -0.51 -2.22 -4.83
CA LEU A 101 -0.16 -3.37 -5.66
C LEU A 101 -0.03 -2.94 -7.13
N ASN A 102 0.70 -3.72 -7.91
CA ASN A 102 0.59 -3.63 -9.36
C ASN A 102 -0.78 -4.11 -9.84
N VAL A 103 -1.24 -3.60 -10.98
CA VAL A 103 -2.41 -4.15 -11.67
C VAL A 103 -1.98 -5.36 -12.50
N ASP A 104 -2.51 -6.53 -12.16
CA ASP A 104 -2.41 -7.76 -12.93
C ASP A 104 -3.65 -8.62 -12.67
N ASN A 105 -4.73 -8.27 -13.36
CA ASN A 105 -6.06 -8.87 -13.17
C ASN A 105 -6.18 -10.33 -13.64
N SER A 106 -5.14 -10.86 -14.29
CA SER A 106 -5.07 -12.26 -14.72
C SER A 106 -4.68 -13.23 -13.59
N THR A 107 -4.20 -12.71 -12.47
CA THR A 107 -3.55 -13.51 -11.43
C THR A 107 -4.51 -14.04 -10.37
N LYS A 108 -4.14 -15.16 -9.73
CA LYS A 108 -4.88 -15.72 -8.58
C LYS A 108 -4.97 -14.76 -7.40
N TRP A 109 -3.92 -13.96 -7.17
CA TRP A 109 -3.92 -13.01 -6.06
C TRP A 109 -4.86 -11.83 -6.32
N PHE A 110 -5.04 -11.40 -7.57
CA PHE A 110 -6.05 -10.39 -7.90
C PHE A 110 -7.47 -10.92 -7.65
N ALA A 111 -7.73 -12.18 -8.00
CA ALA A 111 -9.02 -12.82 -7.69
C ALA A 111 -9.32 -12.81 -6.18
N LYS A 112 -8.31 -13.03 -5.32
CA LYS A 112 -8.47 -12.88 -3.86
C LYS A 112 -8.78 -11.45 -3.43
N CYS A 113 -8.14 -10.44 -4.05
CA CYS A 113 -8.49 -9.06 -3.80
C CYS A 113 -9.98 -8.81 -4.12
N VAL A 114 -10.46 -9.26 -5.29
CA VAL A 114 -11.87 -9.09 -5.68
C VAL A 114 -12.84 -9.79 -4.71
N GLN A 115 -12.47 -10.95 -4.18
CA GLN A 115 -13.32 -11.72 -3.26
C GLN A 115 -13.41 -11.12 -1.86
N HIS A 116 -12.37 -10.43 -1.39
CA HIS A 116 -12.24 -10.05 0.03
C HIS A 116 -12.11 -8.55 0.30
N ALA A 117 -11.76 -7.74 -0.70
CA ALA A 117 -11.60 -6.30 -0.50
C ALA A 117 -12.94 -5.57 -0.44
N ASN A 118 -12.99 -4.49 0.33
CA ASN A 118 -14.13 -3.59 0.39
C ASN A 118 -14.09 -2.58 -0.78
N LYS A 119 -12.87 -2.17 -1.17
CA LYS A 119 -12.64 -1.21 -2.25
C LYS A 119 -11.33 -1.49 -2.99
N ILE A 120 -11.34 -1.34 -4.30
CA ILE A 120 -10.14 -1.27 -5.15
C ILE A 120 -10.15 0.09 -5.87
N VAL A 121 -9.03 0.82 -5.83
CA VAL A 121 -8.87 2.08 -6.55
C VAL A 121 -7.77 1.93 -7.58
N PHE A 122 -8.12 2.03 -8.86
CA PHE A 122 -7.17 1.98 -9.96
C PHE A 122 -6.58 3.37 -10.21
N VAL A 123 -5.26 3.46 -10.30
CA VAL A 123 -4.57 4.70 -10.69
C VAL A 123 -4.64 4.85 -12.21
N THR A 124 -5.15 5.97 -12.70
CA THR A 124 -5.29 6.26 -14.14
C THR A 124 -4.39 7.42 -14.57
N GLU A 125 -4.29 7.61 -15.89
CA GLU A 125 -3.58 8.70 -16.58
C GLU A 125 -2.05 8.75 -16.41
N SER A 126 -1.48 8.04 -15.44
CA SER A 126 -0.04 7.86 -15.28
C SER A 126 0.26 6.72 -14.29
N ARG A 127 1.52 6.57 -13.89
CA ARG A 127 1.99 5.55 -12.93
C ARG A 127 2.73 6.21 -11.80
N ILE A 128 2.65 5.63 -10.60
CA ILE A 128 3.34 6.16 -9.43
C ILE A 128 4.86 6.13 -9.66
N PRO A 129 5.55 7.28 -9.57
CA PRO A 129 7.00 7.34 -9.62
C PRO A 129 7.57 6.97 -8.24
N PHE A 130 7.89 5.69 -8.04
CA PHE A 130 8.55 5.25 -6.81
C PHE A 130 9.90 5.95 -6.61
N LEU A 131 10.33 6.06 -5.35
CA LEU A 131 11.62 6.63 -4.98
C LEU A 131 12.70 5.57 -5.07
N HIS A 132 13.79 5.91 -5.74
CA HIS A 132 14.96 5.05 -5.83
C HIS A 132 15.59 4.85 -4.45
N SER A 133 15.95 3.61 -4.10
CA SER A 133 16.50 3.28 -2.77
C SER A 133 17.83 3.98 -2.47
N GLU A 134 18.69 4.19 -3.49
CA GLU A 134 19.98 4.86 -3.32
C GLU A 134 19.90 6.40 -3.40
N THR A 135 19.14 6.95 -4.35
CA THR A 135 19.16 8.40 -4.62
C THR A 135 18.02 9.15 -3.96
N GLY A 136 16.97 8.43 -3.52
CA GLY A 136 15.75 9.03 -2.98
C GLY A 136 14.90 9.78 -4.02
N LEU A 137 15.31 9.81 -5.30
CA LEU A 137 14.62 10.55 -6.35
C LEU A 137 13.46 9.74 -6.94
N GLU A 138 12.41 10.46 -7.35
CA GLU A 138 11.29 9.90 -8.12
C GLU A 138 11.80 9.30 -9.45
N THR A 139 11.41 8.06 -9.72
CA THR A 139 11.64 7.41 -11.01
C THR A 139 10.78 8.07 -12.10
N LYS A 140 11.06 7.80 -13.38
CA LYS A 140 10.20 8.24 -14.50
C LYS A 140 8.81 7.56 -14.54
N GLY A 141 8.44 6.84 -13.48
CA GLY A 141 7.23 6.03 -13.37
C GLY A 141 7.53 4.52 -13.31
N ALA A 142 6.64 3.78 -12.65
CA ALA A 142 6.73 2.32 -12.58
C ALA A 142 6.52 1.64 -13.95
N ARG A 143 6.98 0.40 -14.09
CA ARG A 143 6.79 -0.39 -15.33
C ARG A 143 5.36 -0.93 -15.50
N ARG A 144 4.66 -1.14 -14.40
CA ARG A 144 3.27 -1.62 -14.36
C ARG A 144 2.34 -0.53 -13.82
N PRO A 145 1.03 -0.59 -14.05
CA PRO A 145 0.06 0.30 -13.40
C PRO A 145 -0.08 -0.07 -11.91
N GLN A 146 -0.54 0.87 -11.09
CA GLN A 146 -0.78 0.65 -9.66
C GLN A 146 -2.28 0.64 -9.34
N MET A 147 -2.63 -0.07 -8.28
CA MET A 147 -3.93 0.01 -7.63
C MET A 147 -3.77 -0.01 -6.12
N PHE A 148 -4.70 0.62 -5.42
CA PHE A 148 -4.87 0.48 -3.99
C PHE A 148 -5.95 -0.58 -3.71
N VAL A 149 -5.72 -1.41 -2.71
CA VAL A 149 -6.69 -2.42 -2.25
C VAL A 149 -6.94 -2.22 -0.77
N PHE A 150 -8.22 -2.06 -0.40
CA PHE A 150 -8.63 -1.79 0.96
C PHE A 150 -9.41 -2.96 1.56
N PHE A 151 -8.95 -3.43 2.73
CA PHE A 151 -9.57 -4.47 3.53
C PHE A 151 -9.98 -3.91 4.90
N ASP A 152 -11.24 -4.11 5.26
CA ASP A 152 -11.88 -3.73 6.54
C ASP A 152 -12.95 -4.77 6.90
N LYS A 153 -13.04 -5.12 8.18
CA LYS A 153 -14.09 -6.01 8.71
C LYS A 153 -15.49 -5.43 8.57
N THR A 154 -15.61 -4.10 8.61
CA THR A 154 -16.91 -3.42 8.65
C THR A 154 -17.58 -3.45 7.27
N LYS A 155 -18.80 -4.02 7.23
CA LYS A 155 -19.66 -4.22 6.05
C LYS A 155 -18.91 -4.59 4.77
N ARG A 156 -18.73 -5.90 4.54
CA ARG A 156 -18.47 -6.46 3.20
C ARG A 156 -19.74 -6.31 2.34
N GLU A 157 -20.09 -5.09 1.95
CA GLU A 157 -20.99 -4.88 0.82
C GLU A 157 -20.34 -5.42 -0.46
N LYS A 158 -21.05 -5.34 -1.60
CA LYS A 158 -20.46 -5.61 -2.91
C LYS A 158 -19.20 -4.75 -3.08
N LEU A 159 -18.10 -5.36 -3.55
CA LEU A 159 -16.85 -4.67 -3.87
C LEU A 159 -17.14 -3.37 -4.63
N SER A 160 -16.60 -2.25 -4.14
CA SER A 160 -16.60 -0.98 -4.85
C SER A 160 -15.30 -0.75 -5.60
N THR A 161 -15.37 -0.09 -6.75
CA THR A 161 -14.19 0.23 -7.55
C THR A 161 -14.23 1.68 -8.00
N ASP A 162 -13.13 2.40 -7.81
CA ASP A 162 -12.96 3.77 -8.30
C ASP A 162 -11.74 3.85 -9.24
N TYR A 163 -11.70 4.89 -10.07
CA TYR A 163 -10.63 5.16 -11.01
C TYR A 163 -10.17 6.60 -10.77
N VAL A 164 -8.95 6.78 -10.27
CA VAL A 164 -8.47 8.09 -9.84
C VAL A 164 -7.22 8.46 -10.63
N PRO A 165 -7.26 9.54 -11.41
CA PRO A 165 -6.10 10.09 -12.11
C PRO A 165 -4.94 10.42 -11.16
N LEU A 166 -3.69 10.18 -11.59
CA LEU A 166 -2.50 10.44 -10.75
C LEU A 166 -2.40 11.89 -10.25
N ASN A 167 -2.82 12.86 -11.07
CA ASN A 167 -2.86 14.27 -10.69
C ASN A 167 -3.87 14.53 -9.57
N GLU A 168 -5.04 13.89 -9.59
CA GLU A 168 -6.05 13.96 -8.53
C GLU A 168 -5.54 13.30 -7.24
N ILE A 169 -4.83 12.18 -7.32
CA ILE A 169 -4.15 11.57 -6.16
C ILE A 169 -3.20 12.58 -5.49
N ARG A 170 -2.41 13.32 -6.28
CA ARG A 170 -1.53 14.38 -5.76
C ARG A 170 -2.32 15.51 -5.13
N GLN A 171 -3.41 15.95 -5.75
CA GLN A 171 -4.28 17.01 -5.21
C GLN A 171 -4.91 16.61 -3.88
N ILE A 172 -5.49 15.41 -3.81
CA ILE A 172 -6.13 14.89 -2.59
C ILE A 172 -5.12 14.74 -1.45
N ALA A 173 -3.88 14.35 -1.75
CA ALA A 173 -2.83 14.23 -0.75
C ALA A 173 -2.57 15.55 0.01
N HIS A 174 -2.79 16.71 -0.61
CA HIS A 174 -2.62 18.02 0.02
C HIS A 174 -3.66 18.31 1.12
N TYR A 175 -4.81 17.63 1.16
CA TYR A 175 -5.76 17.80 2.27
C TYR A 175 -5.25 17.23 3.62
N ARG A 176 -4.11 16.55 3.59
CA ARG A 176 -3.42 16.07 4.79
C ARG A 176 -2.35 17.02 5.32
N THR A 177 -1.77 17.84 4.45
CA THR A 177 -0.64 18.73 4.76
C THR A 177 -1.10 20.06 5.33
#